data_AF-K5BBP8-F1
#
_entry.id   AF-K5BBP8-F1
#
_cell.length_a   1.000
_cell.length_b   1.000
_cell.length_c   1.000
_cell.angle_alpha   90.00
_cell.angle_beta   90.00
_cell.angle_gamma   90.00
#
_symmetry.space_group_name_H-M   'P 1'
#
loop_
_entity.id
_entity.type
_entity.pdbx_description
1 polymer ?
#
loop_
_entity_poly.entity_id
_entity_poly.type
_entity_poly.pdbx_seq_one_letter_code
_entity_poly.pdbx_strand_id
1 'polypeptide(L)'
;MTYASDKMGTSLAARQAEPDFSATYTLVTDCSSGLCIATVVDGPAPSNPTIPQPIRYTWDGARWQYSYNWQWDCFLGDGAPRVYAPARSRVFYAPDDTGSLFGTWHTEILSGPCRGTVTMPVAAYPV
;
A
#
# COMPACT_ATOMS: atom_id res chain seq x y z
N MET A 1 -5.58 -8.22 -1.35
CA MET A 1 -4.49 -9.21 -1.28
C MET A 1 -3.18 -8.49 -1.54
N THR A 2 -2.19 -8.74 -0.69
CA THR A 2 -0.85 -8.20 -0.83
C THR A 2 0.12 -9.36 -0.92
N TYR A 3 0.92 -9.40 -1.97
CA TYR A 3 1.89 -10.46 -2.22
C TYR A 3 3.25 -10.06 -1.62
N ALA A 4 3.30 -9.99 -0.28
CA ALA A 4 4.49 -9.58 0.45
C ALA A 4 5.65 -10.58 0.31
N SER A 5 5.34 -11.84 0.02
CA SER A 5 6.34 -12.87 -0.27
C SER A 5 7.13 -12.60 -1.56
N ASP A 6 6.53 -11.88 -2.50
CA ASP A 6 7.12 -11.49 -3.79
C ASP A 6 7.69 -10.05 -3.80
N LYS A 7 7.86 -9.46 -2.61
CA LYS A 7 8.39 -8.10 -2.53
C LYS A 7 9.86 -8.04 -2.99
N MET A 8 10.21 -6.92 -3.62
CA MET A 8 11.53 -6.66 -4.18
C MET A 8 11.95 -5.21 -3.95
N GLY A 9 13.24 -4.93 -4.11
CA GLY A 9 13.77 -3.57 -3.98
C GLY A 9 15.15 -3.52 -3.37
N THR A 10 15.63 -2.30 -3.09
CA THR A 10 16.98 -2.07 -2.58
C THR A 10 17.06 -2.05 -1.05
N SER A 11 15.92 -1.88 -0.36
CA SER A 11 15.86 -1.87 1.10
C SER A 11 16.15 -3.25 1.70
N LEU A 12 16.70 -3.29 2.91
CA LEU A 12 16.75 -4.52 3.72
C LEU A 12 15.36 -5.12 3.89
N ALA A 13 14.33 -4.30 4.08
CA ALA A 13 12.95 -4.74 4.28
C ALA A 13 12.39 -5.51 3.08
N ALA A 14 12.87 -5.24 1.87
CA ALA A 14 12.48 -5.96 0.66
C ALA A 14 13.08 -7.38 0.60
N ARG A 15 14.10 -7.69 1.40
CA ARG A 15 14.76 -9.01 1.42
C ARG A 15 14.31 -9.88 2.60
N GLN A 16 13.54 -9.31 3.52
CA GLN A 16 13.02 -10.03 4.68
C GLN A 16 11.80 -10.84 4.27
N ALA A 17 11.78 -12.13 4.60
CA ALA A 17 10.61 -12.96 4.34
C ALA A 17 9.38 -12.42 5.09
N GLU A 18 8.26 -12.32 4.40
CA GLU A 18 6.99 -11.86 4.94
C GLU A 18 5.86 -12.65 4.25
N PRO A 19 4.89 -13.19 5.00
CA PRO A 19 3.79 -13.92 4.40
C PRO A 19 2.83 -12.96 3.66
N ASP A 20 2.19 -13.48 2.62
CA ASP A 20 1.09 -12.77 1.97
C ASP A 20 -0.05 -12.56 2.96
N PHE A 21 -0.78 -11.46 2.78
CA PHE A 21 -1.90 -11.12 3.64
C PHE A 21 -3.06 -10.49 2.86
N SER A 22 -4.24 -10.52 3.49
CA SER A 22 -5.45 -9.96 2.90
C SER A 22 -6.30 -9.27 3.98
N ALA A 23 -7.13 -8.35 3.51
CA ALA A 23 -8.12 -7.62 4.29
C ALA A 23 -9.28 -7.27 3.36
N THR A 24 -10.48 -7.16 3.93
CA THR A 24 -11.70 -6.77 3.23
C THR A 24 -12.04 -5.33 3.59
N TYR A 25 -12.43 -4.55 2.57
CA TYR A 25 -12.78 -3.14 2.70
C TYR A 25 -14.06 -2.85 1.93
N THR A 26 -14.83 -1.89 2.41
CA THR A 26 -15.95 -1.29 1.66
C THR A 26 -15.49 0.03 1.08
N LEU A 27 -15.71 0.24 -0.22
CA LEU A 27 -15.37 1.47 -0.93
C LEU A 27 -16.60 2.15 -1.50
N VAL A 28 -16.66 3.48 -1.39
CA VAL A 28 -17.66 4.32 -2.07
C VAL A 28 -16.94 5.16 -3.11
N THR A 29 -17.43 5.13 -4.35
CA THR A 29 -16.88 5.91 -5.46
C THR A 29 -17.79 7.09 -5.78
N ASP A 30 -17.21 8.28 -5.88
CA ASP A 30 -17.87 9.50 -6.33
C ASP A 30 -17.11 10.10 -7.53
N CYS A 31 -17.82 10.34 -8.64
CA CYS A 31 -17.30 10.95 -9.87
C CYS A 31 -17.96 12.29 -10.19
N SER A 32 -18.81 12.82 -9.30
CA SER A 32 -19.64 14.01 -9.54
C SER A 32 -18.83 15.29 -9.84
N SER A 33 -17.57 15.35 -9.39
CA SER A 33 -16.66 16.49 -9.60
C SER A 33 -15.93 16.49 -10.95
N GLY A 34 -16.14 15.48 -11.79
CA GLY A 34 -15.35 15.24 -13.01
C GLY A 34 -14.05 14.46 -12.77
N LEU A 35 -13.69 14.22 -11.50
CA LEU A 35 -12.67 13.25 -11.08
C LEU A 35 -13.34 12.16 -10.24
N CYS A 36 -13.08 10.89 -10.59
CA CYS A 36 -13.54 9.76 -9.78
C CYS A 36 -12.61 9.54 -8.57
N ILE A 37 -13.21 9.47 -7.39
CA ILE A 37 -12.54 9.22 -6.12
C ILE A 37 -13.21 8.03 -5.42
N ALA A 38 -12.45 6.95 -5.19
CA ALA A 38 -12.89 5.82 -4.38
C ALA A 38 -12.36 5.98 -2.95
N THR A 39 -13.27 6.08 -1.97
CA THR A 39 -12.94 6.25 -0.55
C THR A 39 -13.24 4.97 0.21
N VAL A 40 -12.29 4.49 1.01
CA VAL A 40 -12.53 3.40 1.96
C VAL A 40 -13.41 3.92 3.09
N VAL A 41 -14.57 3.29 3.31
CA VAL A 41 -15.56 3.68 4.33
C VAL A 41 -15.74 2.65 5.44
N ASP A 42 -15.29 1.41 5.22
CA ASP A 42 -15.30 0.33 6.22
C ASP A 42 -14.16 -0.67 5.96
N GLY A 43 -13.75 -1.41 6.98
CA GLY A 43 -12.64 -2.36 6.98
C GLY A 43 -11.63 -2.12 8.11
N PRO A 44 -10.60 -2.99 8.24
CA PRO A 44 -9.62 -2.88 9.33
C PRO A 44 -8.73 -1.64 9.17
N ALA A 45 -8.55 -0.90 10.26
CA ALA A 45 -7.62 0.21 10.31
C ALA A 45 -6.16 -0.28 10.15
N PRO A 46 -5.26 0.52 9.54
CA PRO A 46 -3.86 0.16 9.45
C PRO A 46 -3.24 0.02 10.85
N SER A 47 -2.40 -1.00 11.03
CA SER A 47 -1.63 -1.19 12.27
C SER A 47 -0.62 -0.08 12.53
N ASN A 48 -0.18 0.61 11.47
CA ASN A 48 0.69 1.78 11.56
C ASN A 48 -0.15 3.07 11.56
N PRO A 49 -0.24 3.79 12.69
CA PRO A 49 -1.12 4.95 12.83
C PRO A 49 -0.67 6.17 12.01
N THR A 50 0.51 6.12 11.39
CA THR A 50 1.03 7.21 10.54
C THR A 50 0.55 7.12 9.10
N ILE A 51 -0.14 6.04 8.73
CA ILE A 51 -0.79 5.91 7.43
C ILE A 51 -2.04 6.80 7.42
N PRO A 52 -2.17 7.76 6.48
CA PRO A 52 -3.31 8.68 6.47
C PRO A 52 -4.65 7.97 6.28
N GLN A 53 -5.69 8.50 6.94
CA GLN A 53 -7.07 8.01 6.85
C GLN A 53 -8.03 9.18 6.55
N PRO A 54 -9.15 8.94 5.83
CA PRO A 54 -9.45 7.71 5.12
C PRO A 54 -8.55 7.52 3.88
N ILE A 55 -8.38 6.28 3.45
CA ILE A 55 -7.69 5.95 2.20
C ILE A 55 -8.56 6.40 1.03
N ARG A 56 -7.98 7.14 0.09
CA ARG A 56 -8.67 7.68 -1.09
C ARG A 56 -7.87 7.40 -2.35
N TYR A 57 -8.47 6.68 -3.28
CA TYR A 57 -7.90 6.44 -4.61
C TYR A 57 -8.50 7.41 -5.62
N THR A 58 -7.67 8.00 -6.47
CA THR A 58 -8.10 8.82 -7.60
C THR A 58 -7.97 8.05 -8.90
N TRP A 59 -8.91 8.21 -9.82
CA TRP A 59 -8.85 7.61 -11.15
C TRP A 59 -8.00 8.46 -12.10
N ASP A 60 -7.06 7.84 -12.82
CA ASP A 60 -6.20 8.52 -13.81
C ASP A 60 -6.67 8.35 -15.26
N GLY A 61 -7.80 7.68 -15.49
CA GLY A 61 -8.28 7.29 -16.82
C GLY A 61 -8.10 5.81 -17.12
N ALA A 62 -7.19 5.12 -16.44
CA ALA A 62 -6.92 3.69 -16.61
C ALA A 62 -6.71 2.92 -15.28
N ARG A 63 -6.36 3.61 -14.20
CA ARG A 63 -5.97 3.03 -12.91
C ARG A 63 -6.43 3.90 -11.75
N TRP A 64 -6.75 3.24 -10.65
CA TRP A 64 -6.89 3.86 -9.34
C TRP A 64 -5.51 4.09 -8.74
N GLN A 65 -5.26 5.29 -8.19
CA GLN A 65 -3.97 5.65 -7.60
C GLN A 65 -4.14 6.24 -6.21
N TYR A 66 -3.22 5.92 -5.32
CA TYR A 66 -3.11 6.59 -4.02
C TYR A 66 -1.63 6.81 -3.68
N SER A 67 -1.28 8.00 -3.21
CA SER A 67 0.07 8.34 -2.77
C SER A 67 0.00 9.01 -1.41
N TYR A 68 0.93 8.65 -0.52
CA TYR A 68 0.92 9.11 0.86
C TYR A 68 2.31 9.07 1.49
N ASN A 69 2.50 9.93 2.48
CA ASN A 69 3.68 9.90 3.36
C ASN A 69 3.30 9.19 4.67
N TRP A 70 4.24 8.46 5.24
CA TRP A 70 4.06 7.73 6.50
C TRP A 70 5.44 7.44 7.14
N GLN A 71 5.44 6.75 8.28
CA GLN A 71 6.65 6.29 8.96
C GLN A 71 6.80 4.79 8.79
N TRP A 72 7.79 4.36 8.01
CA TRP A 72 8.17 2.96 7.89
C TRP A 72 8.67 2.42 9.22
N ASP A 73 8.09 1.33 9.72
CA ASP A 73 8.61 0.59 10.87
C ASP A 73 9.67 -0.42 10.39
N CYS A 74 10.93 -0.10 10.60
CA CYS A 74 12.04 -0.91 10.15
C CYS A 74 12.24 -2.10 11.08
N PHE A 75 11.85 -3.30 10.62
CA PHE A 75 12.12 -4.54 11.33
C PHE A 75 13.62 -4.87 11.27
N LEU A 76 14.26 -4.97 12.44
CA LEU A 76 15.69 -5.26 12.59
C LEU A 76 15.97 -6.64 13.20
N GLY A 77 14.95 -7.49 13.30
CA GLY A 77 15.00 -8.78 13.98
C GLY A 77 14.28 -8.75 15.33
N ASP A 78 14.00 -9.95 15.86
CA ASP A 78 13.27 -10.10 17.11
C ASP A 78 14.04 -9.49 18.30
N GLY A 79 13.33 -8.77 19.15
CA GLY A 79 13.90 -8.09 20.32
C GLY A 79 14.64 -6.78 20.01
N ALA A 80 14.83 -6.42 18.74
CA ALA A 80 15.38 -5.12 18.38
C ALA A 80 14.36 -3.98 18.63
N PRO A 81 14.80 -2.78 19.05
CA PRO A 81 13.93 -1.62 19.15
C PRO A 81 13.29 -1.28 17.79
N ARG A 82 12.04 -0.80 17.82
CA ARG A 82 11.36 -0.28 16.61
C ARG A 82 12.08 0.97 16.13
N VAL A 83 12.44 1.01 14.86
CA VAL A 83 13.08 2.16 14.22
C VAL A 83 12.17 2.69 13.14
N TYR A 84 11.60 3.87 13.37
CA TYR A 84 10.76 4.53 12.39
C TYR A 84 11.59 5.40 11.44
N ALA A 85 11.28 5.33 10.16
CA ALA A 85 11.89 6.18 9.14
C ALA A 85 10.82 6.82 8.24
N PRO A 86 10.96 8.10 7.85
CA PRO A 86 10.04 8.72 6.91
C PRO A 86 10.05 7.98 5.57
N ALA A 87 8.86 7.71 5.05
CA ALA A 87 8.66 6.98 3.81
C ALA A 87 7.55 7.59 2.95
N ARG A 88 7.61 7.33 1.65
CA ARG A 88 6.62 7.73 0.66
C ARG A 88 6.15 6.51 -0.09
N SER A 89 4.85 6.28 -0.09
CA SER A 89 4.26 5.18 -0.84
C SER A 89 3.40 5.69 -1.98
N ARG A 90 3.40 4.93 -3.07
CA ARG A 90 2.45 5.01 -4.16
C ARG A 90 1.91 3.62 -4.42
N VAL A 91 0.59 3.52 -4.52
CA VAL A 91 -0.10 2.33 -4.97
C VAL A 91 -0.94 2.65 -6.19
N PHE A 92 -1.01 1.70 -7.10
CA PHE A 92 -1.98 1.73 -8.17
C PHE A 92 -2.69 0.38 -8.32
N TYR A 93 -3.90 0.42 -8.85
CA TYR A 93 -4.71 -0.72 -9.21
C TYR A 93 -5.35 -0.49 -10.58
N ALA A 94 -5.14 -1.42 -11.51
CA ALA A 94 -5.78 -1.46 -12.82
C ALA A 94 -6.88 -2.52 -12.79
N PRO A 95 -8.11 -2.22 -13.24
CA PRO A 95 -9.14 -3.23 -13.41
C PRO A 95 -8.85 -4.13 -14.61
N ASP A 96 -9.22 -5.41 -14.49
CA ASP A 96 -9.38 -6.33 -15.62
C ASP A 96 -10.85 -6.39 -16.10
N ASP A 97 -11.15 -7.30 -17.03
CA ASP A 97 -12.50 -7.53 -17.58
C ASP A 97 -13.45 -8.25 -16.61
N THR A 98 -12.92 -8.87 -15.56
CA THR A 98 -13.69 -9.51 -14.49
C THR A 98 -14.06 -8.56 -13.35
N GLY A 99 -13.49 -7.34 -13.35
CA GLY A 99 -13.61 -6.37 -12.26
C GLY A 99 -12.60 -6.62 -11.13
N SER A 100 -11.72 -7.61 -11.28
CA SER A 100 -10.57 -7.79 -10.41
C SER A 100 -9.58 -6.66 -10.66
N LEU A 101 -8.89 -6.24 -9.60
CA LEU A 101 -7.90 -5.18 -9.64
C LEU A 101 -6.52 -5.75 -9.41
N PHE A 102 -5.55 -5.34 -10.23
CA PHE A 102 -4.14 -5.73 -10.07
C PHE A 102 -3.24 -4.51 -10.09
N GLY A 103 -2.13 -4.55 -9.36
CA GLY A 103 -1.17 -3.49 -9.46
C GLY A 103 0.01 -3.66 -8.52
N THR A 104 0.53 -2.53 -8.06
CA THR A 104 1.79 -2.50 -7.32
C THR A 104 1.72 -1.45 -6.23
N TRP A 105 2.17 -1.83 -5.04
CA TRP A 105 2.52 -0.91 -3.97
C TRP A 105 4.02 -0.71 -3.98
N HIS A 106 4.44 0.54 -4.16
CA HIS A 106 5.83 0.95 -4.16
C HIS A 106 6.07 1.93 -3.01
N THR A 107 7.16 1.73 -2.28
CA THR A 107 7.57 2.57 -1.16
C THR A 107 9.04 2.94 -1.25
N GLU A 108 9.31 4.23 -1.09
CA GLU A 108 10.63 4.79 -0.90
C GLU A 108 10.82 5.12 0.58
N ILE A 109 11.78 4.46 1.23
CA ILE A 109 12.16 4.69 2.63
C ILE A 109 13.35 5.67 2.60
N LEU A 110 13.14 6.86 3.14
CA LEU A 110 14.01 8.00 2.87
C LEU A 110 15.30 8.00 3.71
N SER A 111 15.28 7.34 4.87
CA SER A 111 16.41 7.34 5.80
C SER A 111 16.45 6.10 6.69
N GLY A 112 17.45 6.04 7.57
CA GLY A 112 17.61 4.98 8.55
C GLY A 112 18.08 3.64 7.97
N PRO A 113 18.09 2.58 8.78
CA PRO A 113 18.64 1.28 8.39
C PRO A 113 17.90 0.61 7.23
N CYS A 114 16.59 0.86 7.11
CA CYS A 114 15.78 0.34 6.01
C CYS A 114 15.76 1.26 4.77
N ARG A 115 16.60 2.29 4.69
CA ARG A 115 16.66 3.19 3.53
C ARG A 115 16.78 2.39 2.23
N GLY A 116 15.97 2.78 1.24
CA GLY A 116 15.91 2.11 -0.06
C GLY A 116 14.47 1.96 -0.52
N THR A 117 14.23 1.03 -1.43
CA THR A 117 12.90 0.79 -2.02
C THR A 117 12.33 -0.56 -1.61
N VAL A 118 11.00 -0.62 -1.52
CA VAL A 118 10.21 -1.84 -1.41
C VAL A 118 9.09 -1.75 -2.44
N THR A 119 8.92 -2.78 -3.24
CA THR A 119 7.87 -2.90 -4.26
C THR A 119 7.23 -4.27 -4.10
N MET A 120 5.91 -4.32 -3.99
CA MET A 120 5.17 -5.57 -3.85
C MET A 120 3.96 -5.57 -4.81
N PRO A 121 3.65 -6.72 -5.43
CA PRO A 121 2.40 -6.89 -6.17
C PRO A 121 1.21 -6.80 -5.21
N VAL A 122 0.10 -6.25 -5.70
CA VAL A 122 -1.17 -6.19 -4.97
C VAL A 122 -2.31 -6.56 -5.90
N ALA A 123 -3.36 -7.16 -5.33
CA ALA A 123 -4.60 -7.44 -6.02
C ALA A 123 -5.81 -7.18 -5.11
N ALA A 124 -6.94 -6.81 -5.69
CA ALA A 124 -8.21 -6.71 -4.99
C ALA A 124 -9.31 -7.36 -5.82
N TYR A 125 -10.20 -8.08 -5.15
CA TYR A 125 -11.27 -8.85 -5.79
C TYR A 125 -12.59 -8.38 -5.20
N PRO A 126 -13.61 -8.07 -6.03
CA PRO A 126 -14.97 -7.86 -5.55
C PRO A 126 -15.47 -9.11 -4.80
N VAL A 127 -16.15 -8.90 -3.67
CA VAL A 127 -16.73 -9.97 -2.82
C VAL A 127 -18.15 -9.64 -2.41
#